data_AF-A0A5J4UDM0-F1
#
_entry.id   AF-A0A5J4UDM0-F1
#
_cell.length_a   1.000
_cell.length_b   1.000
_cell.length_c   1.000
_cell.angle_alpha   90.00
_cell.angle_beta   90.00
_cell.angle_gamma   90.00
#
_symmetry.space_group_name_H-M   'P 1'
#
loop_
_entity.id
_entity.type
_entity.pdbx_description
1 polymer ?
#
loop_
_entity_poly.entity_id
_entity_poly.type
_entity_poly.pdbx_seq_one_letter_code
_entity_poly.pdbx_strand_id
1 'polypeptide(L)'
;MNKSTYQGRISEYLDEIDDEAIVVEEYIGYEFENLYYDDNNFYFYNGVQYRKLYLNKCKRGSLYVSVTDVENKRRRIFLSKFKKIRDLD
;
A
#
# COMPACT_ATOMS: atom_id res chain seq x y z
N MET A 1 18.60 2.56 -1.88
CA MET A 1 17.28 3.23 -1.82
C MET A 1 17.26 4.40 -2.80
N ASN A 2 16.57 4.24 -3.94
CA ASN A 2 16.42 5.31 -4.93
C ASN A 2 15.25 6.22 -4.52
N LYS A 3 15.48 7.54 -4.50
CA LYS A 3 14.47 8.54 -4.12
C LYS A 3 14.19 9.46 -5.29
N SER A 4 12.97 9.45 -5.80
CA SER A 4 12.51 10.41 -6.83
C SER A 4 11.41 11.29 -6.25
N THR A 5 11.48 12.60 -6.49
CA THR A 5 10.51 13.59 -6.00
C THR A 5 9.51 13.97 -7.08
N TYR A 6 8.21 13.82 -6.81
CA TYR A 6 7.13 14.36 -7.64
C TYR A 6 6.19 15.18 -6.76
N GLN A 7 6.01 16.48 -7.07
CA GLN A 7 5.16 17.39 -6.28
C GLN A 7 5.50 17.40 -4.76
N GLY A 8 6.78 17.30 -4.41
CA GLY A 8 7.24 17.26 -3.02
C GLY A 8 7.05 15.91 -2.30
N ARG A 9 6.57 14.88 -3.01
CA ARG A 9 6.45 13.51 -2.49
C ARG A 9 7.67 12.71 -2.88
N ILE A 10 8.36 12.14 -1.89
CA ILE A 10 9.47 11.22 -2.08
C ILE A 10 8.88 9.84 -2.37
N SER A 11 9.22 9.27 -3.52
CA SER A 11 8.96 7.86 -3.80
C SER A 11 10.13 7.04 -3.29
N GLU A 12 9.83 6.12 -2.38
CA GLU A 12 10.77 5.18 -1.79
C GLU A 12 10.62 3.82 -2.49
N TYR A 13 11.74 3.27 -2.95
CA TYR A 13 11.81 1.96 -3.60
C TYR A 13 12.78 1.05 -2.86
N LEU A 14 12.39 -0.22 -2.75
CA LEU A 14 13.15 -1.30 -2.14
C LEU A 14 13.33 -2.43 -3.17
N ASP A 15 14.49 -3.06 -3.13
CA ASP A 15 14.76 -4.25 -3.96
C ASP A 15 14.10 -5.49 -3.38
N GLU A 16 13.99 -5.55 -2.05
CA GLU A 16 13.40 -6.66 -1.27
C GLU A 16 12.53 -6.09 -0.13
N ILE A 17 11.56 -6.88 0.33
CA ILE A 17 10.76 -6.62 1.53
C ILE A 17 10.85 -7.84 2.45
N ASP A 18 10.38 -7.72 3.69
CA ASP A 18 10.38 -8.83 4.64
C ASP A 18 9.62 -10.05 4.09
N ASP A 19 10.16 -11.25 4.29
CA ASP A 19 9.51 -12.52 3.93
C ASP A 19 8.21 -12.73 4.73
N GLU A 20 8.07 -12.08 5.90
CA GLU A 20 6.87 -12.08 6.72
C GLU A 20 5.84 -11.01 6.29
N ALA A 21 6.13 -10.23 5.25
CA ALA A 21 5.20 -9.21 4.75
C ALA A 21 3.86 -9.83 4.33
N ILE A 22 2.77 -9.17 4.72
CA ILE A 22 1.41 -9.65 4.45
C ILE A 22 1.07 -9.38 2.98
N VAL A 23 0.77 -10.43 2.23
CA VAL A 23 0.20 -10.30 0.88
C VAL A 23 -1.25 -9.83 0.99
N VAL A 24 -1.56 -8.70 0.38
CA VAL A 24 -2.89 -8.07 0.39
C VAL A 24 -3.65 -8.51 -0.84
N GLU A 25 -4.19 -9.73 -0.81
CA GLU A 25 -4.96 -10.28 -1.94
C GLU A 25 -6.39 -9.72 -1.99
N GLU A 26 -6.96 -9.35 -0.84
CA GLU A 26 -8.34 -8.88 -0.72
C GLU A 26 -8.50 -7.77 0.33
N TYR A 27 -9.40 -6.82 0.02
CA TYR A 27 -9.93 -5.84 0.96
C TYR A 27 -11.36 -5.40 0.60
N ILE A 28 -12.35 -5.83 1.40
CA ILE A 28 -13.78 -5.46 1.29
C ILE A 28 -14.35 -5.79 -0.10
N GLY A 29 -14.14 -7.03 -0.56
CA GLY A 29 -14.60 -7.54 -1.84
C GLY A 29 -13.82 -7.00 -3.05
N TYR A 30 -12.69 -6.32 -2.83
CA TYR A 30 -11.77 -5.92 -3.90
C TYR A 30 -10.53 -6.77 -3.86
N GLU A 31 -10.13 -7.28 -5.03
CA GLU A 31 -8.96 -8.13 -5.18
C GLU A 31 -7.77 -7.32 -5.72
N PHE A 32 -6.57 -7.64 -5.25
CA PHE A 32 -5.34 -6.97 -5.66
C PHE A 32 -4.25 -7.98 -5.97
N GLU A 33 -3.40 -7.59 -6.91
CA GLU A 33 -2.15 -8.28 -7.21
C GLU A 33 -0.96 -7.38 -6.85
N ASN A 34 0.16 -8.01 -6.49
CA ASN A 34 1.43 -7.32 -6.22
C ASN A 34 1.37 -6.28 -5.10
N LEU A 35 0.41 -6.41 -4.17
CA LEU A 35 0.21 -5.49 -3.05
C LEU A 35 0.58 -6.17 -1.74
N TYR A 36 1.43 -5.50 -0.96
CA TYR A 36 1.98 -6.02 0.28
C TYR A 36 1.81 -5.01 1.40
N TYR A 37 1.72 -5.50 2.63
CA TYR A 37 1.68 -4.70 3.83
C TYR A 37 2.77 -5.15 4.80
N ASP A 38 3.59 -4.19 5.22
CA ASP A 38 4.68 -4.41 6.17
C ASP A 38 5.00 -3.10 6.91
N ASP A 39 5.35 -3.20 8.20
CA ASP A 39 5.64 -2.09 9.12
C ASP A 39 4.74 -0.84 8.90
N ASN A 40 3.42 -1.01 9.01
CA ASN A 40 2.42 0.06 8.85
C ASN A 40 2.38 0.75 7.47
N ASN A 41 3.08 0.22 6.48
CA ASN A 41 3.16 0.74 5.14
C ASN A 41 2.62 -0.26 4.13
N PHE A 42 2.21 0.24 2.97
CA PHE A 42 1.82 -0.60 1.84
C PHE A 42 2.88 -0.48 0.74
N TYR A 43 3.15 -1.58 0.06
CA TYR A 43 4.13 -1.67 -1.00
C TYR A 43 3.49 -2.28 -2.24
N PHE A 44 3.79 -1.71 -3.40
CA PHE A 44 3.37 -2.25 -4.69
C PHE A 44 4.60 -2.74 -5.44
N TYR A 45 4.62 -4.02 -5.81
CA TYR A 45 5.67 -4.58 -6.64
C TYR A 45 5.38 -4.28 -8.11
N ASN A 46 6.31 -3.59 -8.78
CA ASN A 46 6.13 -3.16 -10.17
C ASN A 46 6.75 -4.14 -11.20
N GLY A 47 7.13 -5.34 -10.78
CA GLY A 47 7.88 -6.32 -11.59
C GLY A 47 9.41 -6.19 -11.49
N VAL A 48 9.92 -5.19 -10.78
CA VAL A 48 11.36 -4.98 -10.56
C VAL A 48 11.65 -4.64 -9.09
N GLN A 49 10.92 -3.68 -8.53
CA GLN A 49 11.11 -3.17 -7.17
C GLN A 49 9.78 -2.97 -6.46
N TYR A 50 9.85 -2.97 -5.13
CA TYR A 50 8.74 -2.61 -4.26
C TYR A 50 8.69 -1.11 -4.08
N ARG A 51 7.61 -0.49 -4.54
CA ARG A 51 7.34 0.93 -4.33
C ARG A 51 6.51 1.13 -3.08
N LYS A 52 7.03 1.87 -2.11
CA LYS A 52 6.27 2.31 -0.95
C LYS A 52 5.14 3.25 -1.39
N LEU A 53 3.92 2.89 -1.03
CA LEU A 53 2.72 3.66 -1.36
C LEU A 53 2.54 4.79 -0.35
N TYR A 54 2.20 5.97 -0.87
CA TYR A 54 1.99 7.14 -0.04
C TYR A 54 0.68 7.04 0.77
N LEU A 55 0.79 7.13 2.09
CA LEU A 55 -0.35 7.25 3.00
C LEU A 55 -0.94 8.67 2.91
N ASN A 56 -2.06 8.77 2.19
CA ASN A 56 -2.83 10.00 2.09
C ASN A 56 -3.64 10.20 3.36
N LYS A 57 -3.84 11.46 3.75
CA LYS A 57 -4.66 11.84 4.90
C LYS A 57 -5.97 12.48 4.43
N CYS A 58 -7.10 11.94 4.88
CA CYS A 58 -8.41 12.57 4.70
C CYS A 58 -8.52 13.85 5.55
N LYS A 59 -9.48 14.74 5.22
CA LYS A 59 -9.74 15.95 6.02
C LYS A 59 -10.02 15.65 7.51
N ARG A 60 -10.61 14.50 7.82
CA ARG A 60 -10.90 14.03 9.19
C ARG A 60 -9.77 13.24 9.85
N GLY A 61 -8.60 13.16 9.21
CA GLY A 61 -7.40 12.54 9.77
C GLY A 61 -7.16 11.07 9.41
N SER A 62 -8.16 10.35 8.88
CA SER A 62 -7.99 8.95 8.47
C SER A 62 -6.93 8.80 7.36
N LEU A 63 -6.06 7.80 7.50
CA LEU A 63 -5.01 7.48 6.53
C LEU A 63 -5.47 6.41 5.54
N TYR A 64 -5.07 6.55 4.27
CA TYR A 64 -5.37 5.58 3.22
C TYR A 64 -4.33 5.57 2.10
N VAL A 65 -4.17 4.43 1.44
CA VAL A 65 -3.46 4.33 0.16
C VAL A 65 -4.46 4.26 -0.99
N SER A 66 -4.08 4.81 -2.14
CA SER A 66 -4.83 4.67 -3.38
C SER A 66 -4.15 3.62 -4.24
N VAL A 67 -4.86 2.55 -4.56
CA VAL A 67 -4.37 1.41 -5.33
C VAL A 67 -5.32 1.08 -6.46
N THR A 68 -4.86 0.34 -7.46
CA THR A 68 -5.68 -0.16 -8.56
C THR A 68 -5.95 -1.63 -8.29
N ASP A 69 -7.21 -2.05 -8.35
CA ASP A 69 -7.60 -3.46 -8.23
C ASP A 69 -7.37 -4.23 -9.55
N VAL A 70 -7.60 -5.54 -9.54
CA VAL A 70 -7.51 -6.40 -10.73
C VAL A 70 -8.46 -6.00 -11.86
N GLU A 71 -9.54 -5.27 -11.56
CA GLU A 71 -10.48 -4.73 -12.54
C GLU A 71 -10.05 -3.37 -13.11
N ASN A 72 -8.82 -2.93 -12.85
CA ASN A 72 -8.28 -1.62 -13.23
C ASN A 72 -9.05 -0.42 -12.62
N LYS A 73 -9.75 -0.62 -11.51
CA LYS A 73 -10.49 0.43 -10.79
C LYS A 73 -9.68 0.93 -9.59
N ARG A 74 -9.70 2.24 -9.39
CA ARG A 74 -9.00 2.87 -8.28
C ARG A 74 -9.76 2.68 -6.97
N ARG A 75 -9.13 2.02 -6.00
CA ARG A 75 -9.65 1.77 -4.65
C ARG A 75 -8.86 2.51 -3.60
N ARG A 76 -9.49 2.72 -2.44
CA ARG A 76 -8.84 3.27 -1.24
C ARG A 76 -8.81 2.19 -0.17
N ILE A 77 -7.61 1.86 0.30
CA ILE A 77 -7.43 0.99 1.46
C ILE A 77 -7.14 1.89 2.65
N PHE A 78 -8.06 1.93 3.61
CA PHE A 78 -7.89 2.69 4.85
C PHE A 78 -7.06 1.90 5.84
N LEU A 79 -5.96 2.48 6.33
CA LEU A 79 -4.99 1.79 7.18
C LEU A 79 -5.64 1.21 8.43
N SER A 80 -6.40 2.02 9.19
CA SER A 80 -7.04 1.56 10.42
C SER A 80 -8.10 0.47 10.20
N LYS A 81 -8.82 0.52 9.07
CA LYS A 81 -9.81 -0.50 8.73
C LYS A 81 -9.15 -1.78 8.26
N PHE A 82 -8.08 -1.69 7.47
CA PHE A 82 -7.29 -2.83 7.04
C PHE A 82 -6.73 -3.59 8.24
N LYS A 83 -6.07 -2.87 9.16
CA LYS A 83 -5.57 -3.42 10.43
C LYS A 83 -6.65 -4.17 11.20
N LYS A 84 -7.81 -3.53 11.40
CA LYS A 84 -8.95 -4.15 12.09
C LYS A 84 -9.50 -5.41 11.42
N ILE A 85 -9.51 -5.48 10.09
CA ILE A 85 -10.00 -6.68 9.35
C ILE A 85 -9.00 -7.83 9.45
N ARG A 86 -7.71 -7.50 9.59
CA ARG A 86 -6.60 -8.46 9.64
C ARG A 86 -6.14 -8.76 11.08
N ASP A 87 -6.86 -8.26 12.09
CA ASP A 87 -6.52 -8.37 13.51
C ASP A 87 -5.07 -7.91 13.83
N LEU A 88 -4.66 -6.79 13.23
CA LEU A 88 -3.36 -6.14 13.44
C LEU A 88 -3.51 -4.91 14.35
N ASP A 89 -2.60 -4.74 15.31
CA ASP A 89 -2.55 -3.59 16.24
C ASP A 89 -1.93 -2.33 15.61
#